data_AF-A0A6I6LJU5-F1
#
_entry.id   AF-A0A6I6LJU5-F1
#
_cell.length_a   1.000
_cell.length_b   1.000
_cell.length_c   1.000
_cell.angle_alpha   90.00
_cell.angle_beta   90.00
_cell.angle_gamma   90.00
#
_symmetry.space_group_name_H-M   'P 1'
#
loop_
_entity.id
_entity.type
_entity.pdbx_description
1 polymer ?
#
loop_
_entity_poly.entity_id
_entity_poly.type
_entity_poly.pdbx_seq_one_letter_code
_entity_poly.pdbx_strand_id
1 'polypeptide(L)'
;MFPRSVLTDRGETAHRVEANGNVEADERSTSQSTLILGYFASFPSEIGAVETYEHFCRYSDSLSSSIRSKFRTVVFLEKFVLWAICIARKPLSEFAAPDLRAFSAFCARPPEAWVGARKARFVINKGTERHNEDWKPFAQSIADPSLGYVTNRFFEFLGSDLGVQPRLSSSDLYRAPRAPFSDQDDFQAQQYLKYLANLTPATKVSERGLLVFSACYHLRFSFKEWRSERSHFSMACFSSIGSSDPHFIMRGHLRDYNIPVPQALIDSMSRYRHSLGLSAIPSPDEGNPLLTEALLNKLMWRLPKMPGLGCSPSELLERAVGFRISQLDTPAPVRPSRSESSRQYRLSWNRKQVSKARGAAHQQDSADLDADYHTQEHPPPLFGMQQREVLVLSKTQGQAYVASCFPRNRLKIALESLEVLRVYRSCSADRLKLVALEKLLLWSVYIKHKSFYSLTPLDAREFYEFCLAPPTSWAANHAQARLSVRITGVLPNPNWTPFVRISGSDEEKIVRAGRIMGWCENVCNSLLVIESVKINIFSGMLD
;
A
#
# COMPACT_ATOMS: atom_id res chain seq x y z
N MET A 1 19.96 -11.23 41.25
CA MET A 1 19.00 -10.71 42.25
C MET A 1 17.59 -11.02 41.76
N PHE A 2 16.68 -11.48 42.62
CA PHE A 2 15.32 -11.85 42.22
C PHE A 2 14.41 -10.61 42.09
N PRO A 3 13.45 -10.60 41.14
CA PRO A 3 12.51 -9.50 40.99
C PRO A 3 11.59 -9.42 42.23
N ARG A 4 11.43 -8.22 42.79
CA ARG A 4 10.42 -7.94 43.81
C ARG A 4 9.32 -7.07 43.20
N SER A 5 8.10 -7.12 43.73
CA SER A 5 6.99 -6.32 43.21
C SER A 5 7.31 -4.82 43.33
N VAL A 6 6.96 -4.05 42.31
CA VAL A 6 7.14 -2.58 42.32
C VAL A 6 5.80 -1.84 42.24
N LEU A 7 4.71 -2.59 42.37
CA LEU A 7 3.36 -2.09 42.60
C LEU A 7 2.86 -2.54 43.97
N THR A 8 1.93 -1.78 44.53
CA THR A 8 1.18 -2.15 45.75
C THR A 8 0.29 -3.37 45.51
N ASP A 9 -0.28 -3.97 46.57
CA ASP A 9 -1.27 -5.06 46.42
C ASP A 9 -2.50 -4.65 45.57
N ARG A 10 -2.79 -3.35 45.49
CA ARG A 10 -3.86 -2.79 44.62
C ARG A 10 -3.42 -2.63 43.15
N GLY A 11 -2.15 -2.87 42.84
CA GLY A 11 -1.57 -2.71 41.51
C GLY A 11 -1.30 -1.26 41.13
N GLU A 12 -1.12 -0.40 42.13
CA GLU A 12 -0.88 1.04 41.99
C GLU A 12 0.62 1.34 42.18
N THR A 13 1.08 2.43 41.58
CA THR A 13 2.43 2.96 41.76
C THR A 13 2.56 3.61 43.14
N ALA A 14 3.67 3.35 43.82
CA ALA A 14 4.01 4.02 45.07
C ALA A 14 4.56 5.43 44.78
N HIS A 15 3.98 6.45 45.40
CA HIS A 15 4.47 7.83 45.38
C HIS A 15 5.21 8.15 46.69
N ARG A 16 6.22 9.04 46.63
CA ARG A 16 6.78 9.61 47.87
C ARG A 16 5.67 10.43 48.52
N VAL A 17 5.33 10.11 49.77
CA VAL A 17 4.43 10.93 50.57
C VAL A 17 5.17 12.24 50.87
N GLU A 18 4.85 13.31 50.15
CA GLU A 18 5.32 14.64 50.54
C GLU A 18 4.58 15.05 51.83
N ALA A 19 5.33 15.59 52.80
CA ALA A 19 4.85 15.88 54.15
C ALA A 19 3.79 17.00 54.24
N ASN A 20 3.18 17.41 53.12
CA ASN A 20 2.20 18.49 53.07
C ASN A 20 0.87 18.03 52.46
N GLY A 21 -0.14 17.83 53.32
CA GLY A 21 -1.54 18.03 52.97
C GLY A 21 -2.41 16.78 52.78
N ASN A 22 -3.17 16.46 53.84
CA ASN A 22 -4.52 15.88 53.81
C ASN A 22 -4.84 14.74 52.81
N VAL A 23 -4.19 13.60 52.97
CA VAL A 23 -4.80 12.30 52.61
C VAL A 23 -4.46 11.33 53.74
N GLU A 24 -5.48 10.73 54.37
CA GLU A 24 -5.29 9.51 55.17
C GLU A 24 -4.76 8.41 54.25
N ALA A 25 -3.44 8.39 54.05
CA ALA A 25 -2.79 7.27 53.39
C ALA A 25 -2.86 6.08 54.36
N ASP A 26 -3.62 5.06 53.96
CA ASP A 26 -3.68 3.72 54.59
C ASP A 26 -2.26 3.33 55.04
N GLU A 27 -2.03 3.09 56.34
CA GLU A 27 -0.70 2.80 56.92
C GLU A 27 0.04 1.71 56.14
N ARG A 28 -0.72 0.75 55.61
CA ARG A 28 -0.24 -0.32 54.76
C ARG A 28 0.30 0.16 53.41
N SER A 29 -0.33 1.14 52.78
CA SER A 29 0.15 1.73 51.51
C SER A 29 1.50 2.44 51.71
N THR A 30 1.66 3.15 52.82
CA THR A 30 2.91 3.83 53.20
C THR A 30 4.04 2.82 53.48
N SER A 31 3.72 1.72 54.18
CA SER A 31 4.62 0.58 54.40
C SER A 31 5.11 -0.02 53.07
N GLN A 32 4.18 -0.39 52.17
CA GLN A 32 4.51 -0.96 50.85
C GLN A 32 5.36 -0.01 50.00
N SER A 33 5.03 1.28 50.01
CA SER A 33 5.80 2.32 49.29
C SER A 33 7.24 2.40 49.78
N THR A 34 7.44 2.34 51.10
CA THR A 34 8.78 2.35 51.71
C THR A 34 9.58 1.11 51.31
N LEU A 35 8.94 -0.07 51.29
CA LEU A 35 9.57 -1.32 50.86
C LEU A 35 9.97 -1.31 49.37
N ILE A 36 9.14 -0.70 48.50
CA ILE A 36 9.43 -0.56 47.07
C ILE A 36 10.62 0.37 46.85
N LEU A 37 10.62 1.55 47.47
CA LEU A 37 11.72 2.51 47.35
C LEU A 37 13.02 1.96 47.95
N GLY A 38 12.96 1.27 49.09
CA GLY A 38 14.11 0.60 49.70
C GLY A 38 14.69 -0.51 48.81
N TYR A 39 13.84 -1.21 48.04
CA TYR A 39 14.30 -2.19 47.06
C TYR A 39 15.11 -1.52 45.94
N PHE A 40 14.66 -0.40 45.38
CA PHE A 40 15.42 0.32 44.34
C PHE A 40 16.72 0.92 44.87
N ALA A 41 16.73 1.44 46.10
CA ALA A 41 17.93 1.96 46.74
C ALA A 41 19.01 0.89 46.99
N SER A 42 18.66 -0.40 46.93
CA SER A 42 19.62 -1.50 47.07
C SER A 42 20.45 -1.77 45.79
N PHE A 43 20.10 -1.14 44.67
CA PHE A 43 20.84 -1.29 43.41
C PHE A 43 21.96 -0.24 43.29
N PRO A 44 23.08 -0.58 42.62
CA PRO A 44 24.12 0.40 42.29
C PRO A 44 23.56 1.59 41.49
N SER A 45 24.12 2.78 41.74
CA SER A 45 23.70 4.05 41.12
C SER A 45 23.71 4.02 39.60
N GLU A 46 24.65 3.27 39.01
CA GLU A 46 24.89 3.21 37.56
C GLU A 46 23.73 2.56 36.81
N ILE A 47 22.87 1.79 37.50
CA ILE A 47 21.71 1.15 36.91
C ILE A 47 20.56 2.16 36.70
N GLY A 48 20.55 3.27 37.45
CA GLY A 48 19.45 4.24 37.40
C GLY A 48 18.11 3.65 37.87
N ALA A 49 18.12 2.76 38.87
CA ALA A 49 16.92 2.02 39.30
C ALA A 49 15.81 2.93 39.85
N VAL A 50 16.18 3.93 40.67
CA VAL A 50 15.25 4.92 41.22
C VAL A 50 14.67 5.80 40.11
N GLU A 51 15.54 6.33 39.25
CA GLU A 51 15.14 7.16 38.10
C GLU A 51 14.21 6.39 37.16
N THR A 52 14.53 5.14 36.83
CA THR A 52 13.68 4.26 35.99
C THR A 52 12.28 4.11 36.58
N TYR A 53 12.19 3.95 37.90
CA TYR A 53 10.91 3.84 38.60
C TYR A 53 10.13 5.16 38.61
N GLU A 54 10.80 6.30 38.79
CA GLU A 54 10.17 7.62 38.71
C GLU A 54 9.57 7.89 37.32
N HIS A 55 10.30 7.54 36.25
CA HIS A 55 9.79 7.60 34.87
C HIS A 55 8.55 6.70 34.68
N PHE A 56 8.55 5.51 35.27
CA PHE A 56 7.41 4.60 35.26
C PHE A 56 6.19 5.17 35.99
N CYS A 57 6.36 5.77 37.17
CA CYS A 57 5.28 6.43 37.89
C CYS A 57 4.66 7.57 37.07
N ARG A 58 5.48 8.48 36.51
CA ARG A 58 5.00 9.59 35.68
C ARG A 58 4.19 9.12 34.48
N TYR A 59 4.61 8.04 33.81
CA TYR A 59 3.84 7.47 32.72
C TYR A 59 2.54 6.83 33.19
N SER A 60 2.56 6.09 34.31
CA SER A 60 1.36 5.50 34.91
C SER A 60 0.30 6.57 35.23
N ASP A 61 0.72 7.72 35.72
CA ASP A 61 -0.14 8.85 36.07
C ASP A 61 -0.74 9.54 34.83
N SER A 62 0.00 9.59 33.72
CA SER A 62 -0.47 10.21 32.47
C SER A 62 -1.50 9.36 31.70
N LEU A 63 -1.67 8.08 32.05
CA LEU A 63 -2.63 7.20 31.39
C LEU A 63 -4.09 7.59 31.68
N SER A 64 -4.93 7.50 30.64
CA SER A 64 -6.38 7.73 30.68
C SER A 64 -7.10 7.02 31.84
N SER A 65 -8.19 7.64 32.30
CA SER A 65 -9.08 7.18 33.39
C SER A 65 -9.77 5.83 33.17
N SER A 66 -9.65 5.19 32.00
CA SER A 66 -10.15 3.82 31.80
C SER A 66 -9.35 2.82 32.64
N ILE A 67 -9.89 2.49 33.82
CA ILE A 67 -9.26 1.65 34.85
C ILE A 67 -8.73 0.32 34.27
N ARG A 68 -9.53 -0.36 33.43
CA ARG A 68 -9.16 -1.67 32.87
C ARG A 68 -7.96 -1.58 31.91
N SER A 69 -7.91 -0.53 31.08
CA SER A 69 -6.82 -0.33 30.11
C SER A 69 -5.54 0.14 30.82
N LYS A 70 -5.68 1.05 31.79
CA LYS A 70 -4.58 1.52 32.64
C LYS A 70 -3.92 0.35 33.38
N PHE A 71 -4.71 -0.45 34.11
CA PHE A 71 -4.19 -1.58 34.88
C PHE A 71 -3.38 -2.58 34.03
N ARG A 72 -3.88 -2.96 32.84
CA ARG A 72 -3.16 -3.86 31.93
C ARG A 72 -1.82 -3.28 31.47
N THR A 73 -1.78 -1.98 31.18
CA THR A 73 -0.58 -1.27 30.73
C THR A 73 0.45 -1.20 31.86
N VAL A 74 0.02 -0.82 33.07
CA VAL A 74 0.88 -0.69 34.25
C VAL A 74 1.48 -2.03 34.67
N VAL A 75 0.67 -3.10 34.74
CA VAL A 75 1.16 -4.46 35.09
C VAL A 75 2.10 -5.03 34.02
N PHE A 76 1.94 -4.65 32.76
CA PHE A 76 2.89 -5.01 31.71
C PHE A 76 4.21 -4.24 31.85
N LEU A 77 4.14 -2.92 32.04
CA LEU A 77 5.33 -2.08 32.22
C LEU A 77 6.08 -2.38 33.53
N GLU A 78 5.42 -2.85 34.58
CA GLU A 78 6.09 -3.40 35.76
C GLU A 78 7.09 -4.49 35.38
N LYS A 79 6.74 -5.38 34.43
CA LYS A 79 7.67 -6.43 33.95
C LYS A 79 8.85 -5.83 33.20
N PHE A 80 8.61 -4.78 32.43
CA PHE A 80 9.66 -4.05 31.71
C PHE A 80 10.63 -3.38 32.68
N VAL A 81 10.13 -2.63 33.65
CA VAL A 81 10.94 -1.94 34.67
C VAL A 81 11.78 -2.94 35.46
N LEU A 82 11.17 -4.05 35.90
CA LEU A 82 11.89 -5.11 36.59
C LEU A 82 12.96 -5.75 35.71
N TRP A 83 12.66 -6.01 34.45
CA TRP A 83 13.63 -6.55 33.50
C TRP A 83 14.78 -5.57 33.24
N ALA A 84 14.48 -4.29 33.06
CA ALA A 84 15.47 -3.23 32.85
C ALA A 84 16.45 -3.17 34.02
N ILE A 85 15.95 -3.22 35.25
CA ILE A 85 16.76 -3.08 36.46
C ILE A 85 17.49 -4.40 36.82
N CYS A 86 16.81 -5.54 36.75
CA CYS A 86 17.37 -6.82 37.22
C CYS A 86 18.21 -7.55 36.17
N ILE A 87 17.89 -7.37 34.87
CA ILE A 87 18.49 -8.13 33.77
C ILE A 87 19.34 -7.22 32.88
N ALA A 88 18.78 -6.12 32.34
CA ALA A 88 19.53 -5.24 31.44
C ALA A 88 20.59 -4.40 32.19
N ARG A 89 20.29 -4.01 33.45
CA ARG A 89 21.20 -3.34 34.39
C ARG A 89 21.85 -2.06 33.84
N LYS A 90 21.08 -1.24 33.13
CA LYS A 90 21.53 0.05 32.57
C LYS A 90 20.40 1.08 32.62
N PRO A 91 20.70 2.39 32.62
CA PRO A 91 19.68 3.44 32.67
C PRO A 91 18.87 3.49 31.38
N LEU A 92 17.63 4.00 31.45
CA LEU A 92 16.73 4.06 30.29
C LEU A 92 17.27 4.92 29.14
N SER A 93 18.13 5.90 29.43
CA SER A 93 18.81 6.75 28.45
C SER A 93 19.77 5.98 27.52
N GLU A 94 20.20 4.78 27.92
CA GLU A 94 21.08 3.91 27.13
C GLU A 94 20.34 2.80 26.35
N PHE A 95 19.00 2.81 26.38
CA PHE A 95 18.21 1.79 25.69
C PHE A 95 18.14 2.05 24.18
N ALA A 96 18.32 0.99 23.41
CA ALA A 96 18.20 0.97 21.98
C ALA A 96 17.19 -0.10 21.52
N ALA A 97 16.85 -0.12 20.23
CA ALA A 97 15.94 -1.12 19.66
C ALA A 97 16.35 -2.59 19.96
N PRO A 98 17.65 -2.98 19.99
CA PRO A 98 18.05 -4.33 20.42
C PRO A 98 17.63 -4.69 21.85
N ASP A 99 17.64 -3.75 22.78
CA ASP A 99 17.22 -3.99 24.17
C ASP A 99 15.72 -4.27 24.26
N LEU A 100 14.92 -3.50 23.51
CA LEU A 100 13.49 -3.74 23.43
C LEU A 100 13.18 -5.11 22.80
N ARG A 101 13.99 -5.56 21.83
CA ARG A 101 13.90 -6.92 21.26
C ARG A 101 14.25 -7.98 22.29
N ALA A 102 15.30 -7.76 23.08
CA ALA A 102 15.69 -8.66 24.15
C ALA A 102 14.58 -8.79 25.21
N PHE A 103 13.95 -7.67 25.60
CA PHE A 103 12.79 -7.70 26.49
C PHE A 103 11.59 -8.45 25.86
N SER A 104 11.28 -8.20 24.59
CA SER A 104 10.20 -8.92 23.90
C SER A 104 10.45 -10.44 23.87
N ALA A 105 11.69 -10.87 23.60
CA ALA A 105 12.08 -12.27 23.65
C ALA A 105 12.01 -12.85 25.08
N PHE A 106 12.38 -12.06 26.10
CA PHE A 106 12.26 -12.43 27.51
C PHE A 106 10.81 -12.64 27.92
N CYS A 107 9.88 -11.76 27.51
CA CYS A 107 8.45 -11.93 27.78
C CYS A 107 7.90 -13.24 27.20
N ALA A 108 8.38 -13.64 26.03
CA ALA A 108 7.92 -14.85 25.37
C ALA A 108 8.52 -16.14 25.94
N ARG A 109 9.73 -16.06 26.51
CA ARG A 109 10.41 -17.17 27.18
C ARG A 109 11.01 -16.70 28.52
N PRO A 110 10.16 -16.36 29.50
CA PRO A 110 10.65 -15.90 30.79
C PRO A 110 11.30 -17.08 31.52
N PRO A 111 12.44 -16.87 32.23
CA PRO A 111 13.05 -17.89 33.06
C PRO A 111 12.06 -18.39 34.14
N GLU A 112 12.20 -19.64 34.57
CA GLU A 112 11.33 -20.23 35.61
C GLU A 112 11.27 -19.38 36.89
N ALA A 113 12.39 -18.77 37.27
CA ALA A 113 12.47 -17.87 38.42
C ALA A 113 11.61 -16.59 38.32
N TRP A 114 11.02 -16.30 37.15
CA TRP A 114 10.13 -15.17 36.88
C TRP A 114 8.68 -15.59 36.63
N VAL A 115 8.41 -16.90 36.59
CA VAL A 115 7.09 -17.48 36.31
C VAL A 115 6.56 -18.17 37.57
N GLY A 116 5.31 -17.90 37.93
CA GLY A 116 4.69 -18.55 39.06
C GLY A 116 3.18 -18.34 39.11
N ALA A 117 2.52 -19.12 39.96
CA ALA A 117 1.10 -18.92 40.25
C ALA A 117 0.86 -17.53 40.86
N ARG A 118 -0.37 -17.02 40.74
CA ARG A 118 -0.74 -15.73 41.36
C ARG A 118 -0.55 -15.83 42.89
N LYS A 119 0.27 -14.94 43.43
CA LYS A 119 0.53 -14.77 44.86
C LYS A 119 0.36 -13.29 45.23
N ALA A 120 0.17 -13.00 46.51
CA ALA A 120 0.19 -11.62 47.03
C ALA A 120 1.57 -10.99 46.79
N ARG A 121 1.65 -9.67 46.60
CA ARG A 121 2.91 -8.97 46.33
C ARG A 121 3.70 -8.77 47.62
N PHE A 122 2.99 -8.57 48.72
CA PHE A 122 3.54 -8.44 50.07
C PHE A 122 2.96 -9.49 51.00
N VAL A 123 3.69 -9.82 52.05
CA VAL A 123 3.28 -10.72 53.13
C VAL A 123 3.65 -10.10 54.48
N ILE A 124 2.84 -10.38 55.50
CA ILE A 124 3.13 -10.00 56.88
C ILE A 124 3.83 -11.18 57.57
N ASN A 125 4.99 -10.96 58.17
CA ASN A 125 5.70 -11.96 58.96
C ASN A 125 6.09 -11.37 60.32
N LYS A 126 5.68 -12.03 61.41
CA LYS A 126 5.91 -11.55 62.79
C LYS A 126 5.50 -10.08 63.01
N GLY A 127 4.41 -9.66 62.37
CA GLY A 127 3.88 -8.29 62.49
C GLY A 127 4.52 -7.26 61.56
N THR A 128 5.57 -7.59 60.80
CA THR A 128 6.18 -6.68 59.82
C THR A 128 5.86 -7.06 58.39
N GLU A 129 5.47 -6.08 57.58
CA GLU A 129 5.21 -6.28 56.15
C GLU A 129 6.54 -6.36 55.37
N ARG A 130 6.59 -7.25 54.38
CA ARG A 130 7.75 -7.45 53.51
C ARG A 130 7.32 -7.90 52.12
N HIS A 131 8.21 -7.74 51.14
CA HIS A 131 8.04 -8.33 49.81
C HIS A 131 7.86 -9.84 49.89
N ASN A 132 6.93 -10.36 49.10
CA ASN A 132 6.73 -11.80 48.99
C ASN A 132 7.74 -12.42 48.02
N GLU A 133 8.61 -13.30 48.51
CA GLU A 133 9.64 -13.96 47.70
C GLU A 133 9.05 -14.99 46.72
N ASP A 134 7.86 -15.51 47.02
CA ASP A 134 7.12 -16.43 46.14
C ASP A 134 6.35 -15.69 45.04
N TRP A 135 6.25 -14.36 45.11
CA TRP A 135 5.63 -13.58 44.05
C TRP A 135 6.51 -13.56 42.81
N LYS A 136 5.88 -13.72 41.64
CA LYS A 136 6.55 -13.76 40.34
C LYS A 136 5.85 -12.83 39.35
N PRO A 137 6.60 -12.06 38.53
CA PRO A 137 6.00 -11.08 37.62
C PRO A 137 5.14 -11.71 36.50
N PHE A 138 5.43 -12.95 36.09
CA PHE A 138 4.74 -13.65 35.02
C PHE A 138 3.90 -14.81 35.58
N ALA A 139 2.64 -14.90 35.15
CA ALA A 139 1.82 -16.10 35.36
C ALA A 139 2.04 -17.14 34.24
N GLN A 140 2.39 -16.68 33.04
CA GLN A 140 2.67 -17.47 31.85
C GLN A 140 3.51 -16.62 30.88
N SER A 141 4.05 -17.25 29.83
CA SER A 141 4.70 -16.54 28.73
C SER A 141 3.73 -15.58 28.02
N ILE A 142 4.31 -14.50 27.52
CA ILE A 142 3.60 -13.43 26.81
C ILE A 142 4.22 -13.32 25.42
N ALA A 143 3.49 -13.84 24.42
CA ALA A 143 3.90 -13.80 23.01
C ALA A 143 3.01 -12.87 22.16
N ASP A 144 2.16 -12.04 22.80
CA ASP A 144 1.28 -11.10 22.11
C ASP A 144 2.07 -9.91 21.53
N PRO A 145 2.16 -9.77 20.19
CA PRO A 145 2.86 -8.66 19.56
C PRO A 145 2.24 -7.29 19.92
N SER A 146 0.95 -7.24 20.28
CA SER A 146 0.25 -5.99 20.59
C SER A 146 0.84 -5.25 21.79
N LEU A 147 1.54 -5.97 22.67
CA LEU A 147 2.17 -5.40 23.87
C LEU A 147 3.49 -4.68 23.57
N GLY A 148 4.14 -4.96 22.44
CA GLY A 148 5.30 -4.16 22.00
C GLY A 148 4.94 -2.70 21.66
N TYR A 149 3.67 -2.42 21.36
CA TYR A 149 3.19 -1.04 21.22
C TYR A 149 3.06 -0.32 22.57
N VAL A 150 3.05 -1.04 23.70
CA VAL A 150 3.06 -0.41 25.04
C VAL A 150 4.46 0.11 25.35
N THR A 151 5.51 -0.67 25.14
CA THR A 151 6.91 -0.20 25.32
C THR A 151 7.24 0.96 24.39
N ASN A 152 6.80 0.91 23.13
CA ASN A 152 7.00 2.03 22.20
C ASN A 152 6.38 3.33 22.72
N ARG A 153 5.12 3.28 23.20
CA ARG A 153 4.44 4.46 23.75
C ARG A 153 5.07 4.97 25.04
N PHE A 154 5.65 4.08 25.85
CA PHE A 154 6.39 4.45 27.05
C PHE A 154 7.64 5.27 26.70
N PHE A 155 8.48 4.81 25.77
CA PHE A 155 9.66 5.56 25.33
C PHE A 155 9.34 6.81 24.52
N GLU A 156 8.23 6.80 23.75
CA GLU A 156 7.73 8.00 23.08
C GLU A 156 7.40 9.10 24.08
N PHE A 157 6.68 8.76 25.17
CA PHE A 157 6.35 9.71 26.25
C PHE A 157 7.58 10.27 26.96
N LEU A 158 8.62 9.45 27.18
CA LEU A 158 9.83 9.85 27.91
C LEU A 158 10.93 10.44 27.01
N GLY A 159 10.71 10.53 25.70
CA GLY A 159 11.79 10.83 24.76
C GLY A 159 12.44 12.20 24.93
N SER A 160 11.70 13.19 25.43
CA SER A 160 12.27 14.50 25.78
C SER A 160 13.24 14.42 26.95
N ASP A 161 12.94 13.55 27.91
CA ASP A 161 13.68 13.45 29.18
C ASP A 161 14.93 12.57 29.00
N LEU A 162 14.79 11.49 28.24
CA LEU A 162 15.86 10.51 28.05
C LEU A 162 16.82 10.87 26.90
N GLY A 163 16.43 11.76 25.99
CA GLY A 163 17.17 12.06 24.76
C GLY A 163 17.23 10.91 23.76
N VAL A 164 16.56 9.78 24.06
CA VAL A 164 16.47 8.58 23.21
C VAL A 164 15.03 8.12 23.08
N GLN A 165 14.69 7.59 21.90
CA GLN A 165 13.37 7.01 21.62
C GLN A 165 13.50 5.67 20.88
N PRO A 166 13.98 4.62 21.57
CA PRO A 166 14.03 3.28 20.97
C PRO A 166 12.63 2.81 20.60
N ARG A 167 12.51 2.18 19.43
CA ARG A 167 11.22 1.73 18.88
C ARG A 167 11.33 0.34 18.28
N LEU A 168 10.35 -0.51 18.58
CA LEU A 168 10.14 -1.80 17.93
C LEU A 168 9.28 -1.63 16.68
N SER A 169 9.74 -2.12 15.54
CA SER A 169 8.90 -2.33 14.36
C SER A 169 8.09 -3.63 14.48
N SER A 170 7.07 -3.81 13.62
CA SER A 170 6.26 -5.04 13.65
C SER A 170 7.07 -6.33 13.39
N SER A 171 8.20 -6.22 12.67
CA SER A 171 9.12 -7.32 12.40
C SER A 171 10.04 -7.65 13.58
N ASP A 172 10.23 -6.71 14.51
CA ASP A 172 11.11 -6.88 15.68
C ASP A 172 10.42 -7.59 16.84
N LEU A 173 9.09 -7.69 16.79
CA LEU A 173 8.29 -8.32 17.83
C LEU A 173 8.50 -9.83 17.79
N TYR A 174 8.81 -10.42 18.96
CA TYR A 174 8.92 -11.86 19.06
C TYR A 174 7.65 -12.53 18.55
N ARG A 175 7.81 -13.42 17.57
CA ARG A 175 6.77 -14.30 17.07
C ARG A 175 7.19 -15.72 17.41
N ALA A 176 6.38 -16.42 18.20
CA ALA A 176 6.62 -17.83 18.49
C ALA A 176 6.82 -18.59 17.17
N PRO A 177 7.75 -19.57 17.10
CA PRO A 177 7.91 -20.41 15.92
C PRO A 177 6.54 -20.95 15.53
N ARG A 178 6.08 -20.61 14.31
CA ARG A 178 4.80 -21.11 13.83
C ARG A 178 4.91 -22.62 13.71
N ALA A 179 3.96 -23.36 14.28
CA ALA A 179 3.88 -24.79 14.07
C ALA A 179 3.92 -25.07 12.56
N PRO A 180 4.66 -26.09 12.09
CA PRO A 180 4.72 -26.46 10.68
C PRO A 180 3.31 -26.59 10.09
N PHE A 181 3.19 -26.32 8.81
CA PHE A 181 1.93 -26.57 8.10
C PHE A 181 1.66 -28.08 8.08
N SER A 182 0.41 -28.46 8.28
CA SER A 182 -0.02 -29.85 8.33
C SER A 182 -1.22 -30.10 7.44
N ASP A 183 -1.42 -31.35 7.06
CA ASP A 183 -2.63 -31.84 6.39
C ASP A 183 -3.90 -31.58 7.20
N GLN A 184 -3.78 -31.59 8.53
CA GLN A 184 -4.84 -31.21 9.45
C GLN A 184 -5.35 -29.78 9.23
N ASP A 185 -4.48 -28.83 8.87
CA ASP A 185 -4.85 -27.46 8.54
C ASP A 185 -5.71 -27.42 7.27
N ASP A 186 -5.33 -28.18 6.25
CA ASP A 186 -6.10 -28.29 5.02
C ASP A 186 -7.47 -28.92 5.27
N PHE A 187 -7.51 -30.02 6.03
CA PHE A 187 -8.75 -30.68 6.40
C PHE A 187 -9.70 -29.73 7.15
N GLN A 188 -9.20 -29.00 8.15
CA GLN A 188 -10.00 -28.03 8.90
C GLN A 188 -10.52 -26.91 8.01
N ALA A 189 -9.72 -26.41 7.05
CA ALA A 189 -10.17 -25.40 6.10
C ALA A 189 -11.28 -25.92 5.17
N GLN A 190 -11.25 -27.19 4.75
CA GLN A 190 -12.35 -27.81 4.00
C GLN A 190 -13.63 -27.91 4.84
N GLN A 191 -13.52 -28.31 6.12
CA GLN A 191 -14.68 -28.33 7.02
C GLN A 191 -15.23 -26.92 7.23
N TYR A 192 -14.35 -25.93 7.36
CA TYR A 192 -14.75 -24.53 7.50
C TYR A 192 -15.44 -23.99 6.25
N LEU A 193 -14.98 -24.34 5.05
CA LEU A 193 -15.66 -23.99 3.79
C LEU A 193 -17.07 -24.59 3.72
N LYS A 194 -17.23 -25.86 4.12
CA LYS A 194 -18.56 -26.50 4.23
C LYS A 194 -19.45 -25.79 5.25
N TYR A 195 -18.88 -25.43 6.40
CA TYR A 195 -19.57 -24.65 7.42
C TYR A 195 -20.06 -23.31 6.87
N LEU A 196 -19.19 -22.54 6.20
CA LEU A 196 -19.56 -21.27 5.57
C LEU A 196 -20.65 -21.43 4.51
N ALA A 197 -20.58 -22.49 3.71
CA ALA A 197 -21.55 -22.80 2.66
C ALA A 197 -22.96 -23.10 3.21
N ASN A 198 -23.06 -23.60 4.44
CA ASN A 198 -24.31 -24.02 5.07
C ASN A 198 -24.88 -23.02 6.09
N LEU A 199 -24.33 -21.80 6.17
CA LEU A 199 -24.82 -20.78 7.09
C LEU A 199 -26.24 -20.30 6.71
N THR A 200 -27.12 -20.24 7.71
CA THR A 200 -28.50 -19.73 7.59
C THR A 200 -28.75 -18.56 8.56
N PRO A 201 -29.32 -17.43 8.09
CA PRO A 201 -29.68 -17.13 6.72
C PRO A 201 -28.45 -16.82 5.85
N ALA A 202 -28.51 -17.16 4.56
CA ALA A 202 -27.53 -16.72 3.57
C ALA A 202 -27.70 -15.23 3.31
N THR A 203 -26.74 -14.43 3.77
CA THR A 203 -26.71 -12.97 3.55
C THR A 203 -25.64 -12.61 2.50
N LYS A 204 -25.75 -11.43 1.88
CA LYS A 204 -24.69 -10.90 1.00
C LYS A 204 -23.32 -10.85 1.69
N VAL A 205 -23.28 -10.71 3.02
CA VAL A 205 -22.04 -10.68 3.82
C VAL A 205 -21.46 -12.08 3.97
N SER A 206 -22.29 -13.08 4.29
CA SER A 206 -21.83 -14.47 4.43
C SER A 206 -21.39 -15.06 3.10
N GLU A 207 -22.12 -14.79 2.00
CA GLU A 207 -21.75 -15.22 0.65
C GLU A 207 -20.42 -14.59 0.19
N ARG A 208 -20.17 -13.33 0.55
CA ARG A 208 -18.87 -12.69 0.30
C ARG A 208 -17.75 -13.37 1.10
N GLY A 209 -18.01 -13.67 2.37
CA GLY A 209 -17.06 -14.37 3.24
C GLY A 209 -16.67 -15.73 2.67
N LEU A 210 -17.66 -16.51 2.23
CA LEU A 210 -17.48 -17.79 1.54
C LEU A 210 -16.64 -17.62 0.27
N LEU A 211 -17.01 -16.70 -0.62
CA LEU A 211 -16.26 -16.45 -1.86
C LEU A 211 -14.80 -16.11 -1.58
N VAL A 212 -14.53 -15.22 -0.63
CA VAL A 212 -13.16 -14.75 -0.36
C VAL A 212 -12.30 -15.86 0.25
N PHE A 213 -12.86 -16.61 1.21
CA PHE A 213 -12.15 -17.76 1.77
C PHE A 213 -11.88 -18.82 0.69
N SER A 214 -12.90 -19.14 -0.11
CA SER A 214 -12.85 -20.10 -1.22
C SER A 214 -11.83 -19.69 -2.28
N ALA A 215 -11.81 -18.42 -2.68
CA ALA A 215 -10.84 -17.91 -3.64
C ALA A 215 -9.40 -17.97 -3.13
N CYS A 216 -9.11 -17.49 -1.91
CA CYS A 216 -7.78 -17.63 -1.32
C CYS A 216 -7.33 -19.09 -1.23
N TYR A 217 -8.23 -19.95 -0.79
CA TYR A 217 -7.97 -21.37 -0.58
C TYR A 217 -7.67 -22.12 -1.89
N HIS A 218 -8.55 -21.98 -2.89
CA HIS A 218 -8.43 -22.72 -4.15
C HIS A 218 -7.41 -22.12 -5.12
N LEU A 219 -7.24 -20.79 -5.10
CA LEU A 219 -6.25 -20.11 -5.94
C LEU A 219 -4.87 -20.04 -5.29
N ARG A 220 -4.72 -20.52 -4.05
CA ARG A 220 -3.43 -20.69 -3.36
C ARG A 220 -2.61 -19.40 -3.27
N PHE A 221 -3.26 -18.30 -2.89
CA PHE A 221 -2.58 -17.06 -2.53
C PHE A 221 -3.12 -16.55 -1.18
N SER A 222 -2.23 -15.93 -0.41
CA SER A 222 -2.59 -15.45 0.92
C SER A 222 -3.55 -14.25 0.85
N PHE A 223 -4.33 -13.99 1.90
CA PHE A 223 -5.15 -12.78 1.97
C PHE A 223 -4.30 -11.49 1.90
N LYS A 224 -3.05 -11.55 2.37
CA LYS A 224 -2.07 -10.46 2.23
C LYS A 224 -1.69 -10.22 0.77
N GLU A 225 -1.47 -11.30 0.00
CA GLU A 225 -1.18 -11.23 -1.44
C GLU A 225 -2.36 -10.64 -2.21
N TRP A 226 -3.60 -11.07 -1.93
CA TRP A 226 -4.80 -10.43 -2.48
C TRP A 226 -4.79 -8.93 -2.19
N ARG A 227 -4.59 -8.55 -0.93
CA ARG A 227 -4.59 -7.14 -0.53
C ARG A 227 -3.59 -6.30 -1.34
N SER A 228 -2.39 -6.82 -1.58
CA SER A 228 -1.39 -6.15 -2.42
C SER A 228 -1.80 -6.04 -3.89
N GLU A 229 -2.47 -7.08 -4.42
CA GLU A 229 -2.91 -7.17 -5.82
C GLU A 229 -4.33 -6.66 -6.07
N ARG A 230 -4.93 -5.99 -5.09
CA ARG A 230 -6.37 -5.65 -5.10
C ARG A 230 -6.83 -4.86 -6.32
N SER A 231 -5.95 -4.03 -6.91
CA SER A 231 -6.26 -3.22 -8.09
C SER A 231 -6.44 -4.05 -9.36
N HIS A 232 -5.91 -5.28 -9.38
CA HIS A 232 -5.96 -6.19 -10.52
C HIS A 232 -6.96 -7.32 -10.32
N PHE A 233 -7.30 -7.64 -9.06
CA PHE A 233 -8.23 -8.71 -8.72
C PHE A 233 -9.70 -8.31 -8.96
N SER A 234 -10.28 -8.76 -10.07
CA SER A 234 -11.63 -8.42 -10.50
C SER A 234 -12.42 -9.66 -10.96
N MET A 235 -13.73 -9.49 -11.21
CA MET A 235 -14.57 -10.57 -11.74
C MET A 235 -14.17 -10.97 -13.17
N ALA A 236 -13.62 -10.04 -13.95
CA ALA A 236 -13.08 -10.33 -15.28
C ALA A 236 -12.00 -11.43 -15.30
N CYS A 237 -11.26 -11.60 -14.18
CA CYS A 237 -10.25 -12.64 -14.02
C CYS A 237 -10.82 -14.06 -14.07
N PHE A 238 -12.14 -14.20 -13.93
CA PHE A 238 -12.87 -15.46 -13.93
C PHE A 238 -13.77 -15.64 -15.17
N SER A 239 -13.58 -14.82 -16.21
CA SER A 239 -14.41 -14.85 -17.43
C SER A 239 -14.38 -16.17 -18.21
N SER A 240 -13.39 -17.03 -17.96
CA SER A 240 -13.27 -18.35 -18.61
C SER A 240 -14.05 -19.47 -17.90
N ILE A 241 -14.75 -19.19 -16.79
CA ILE A 241 -15.43 -20.23 -15.99
C ILE A 241 -16.50 -21.01 -16.77
N GLY A 242 -17.12 -20.41 -17.78
CA GLY A 242 -18.08 -21.08 -18.66
C GLY A 242 -17.44 -21.94 -19.77
N SER A 243 -16.11 -22.02 -19.82
CA SER A 243 -15.38 -22.79 -20.85
C SER A 243 -15.12 -24.23 -20.40
N SER A 244 -14.65 -25.06 -21.33
CA SER A 244 -14.23 -26.43 -21.04
C SER A 244 -12.99 -26.52 -20.13
N ASP A 245 -12.27 -25.40 -19.95
CA ASP A 245 -11.02 -25.35 -19.18
C ASP A 245 -10.96 -24.07 -18.31
N PRO A 246 -11.72 -24.03 -17.20
CA PRO A 246 -11.92 -22.82 -16.41
C PRO A 246 -10.65 -22.40 -15.66
N HIS A 247 -10.22 -21.17 -15.89
CA HIS A 247 -8.98 -20.60 -15.36
C HIS A 247 -9.18 -19.21 -14.76
N PHE A 248 -8.53 -18.97 -13.62
CA PHE A 248 -8.33 -17.66 -13.05
C PHE A 248 -7.10 -17.03 -13.69
N ILE A 249 -7.30 -15.93 -14.41
CA ILE A 249 -6.23 -15.24 -15.12
C ILE A 249 -6.14 -13.80 -14.64
N MET A 250 -5.00 -13.45 -14.05
CA MET A 250 -4.73 -12.09 -13.54
C MET A 250 -3.28 -11.73 -13.79
N ARG A 251 -3.04 -10.50 -14.24
CA ARG A 251 -1.70 -9.93 -14.33
C ARG A 251 -1.45 -9.06 -13.09
N GLY A 252 -0.79 -9.62 -12.08
CA GLY A 252 -0.46 -8.90 -10.86
C GLY A 252 0.91 -8.23 -10.91
N HIS A 253 1.22 -7.45 -9.87
CA HIS A 253 2.54 -6.86 -9.65
C HIS A 253 3.57 -7.89 -9.15
N LEU A 254 3.13 -8.83 -8.32
CA LEU A 254 3.97 -9.87 -7.72
C LEU A 254 4.27 -11.00 -8.71
N ARG A 255 3.25 -11.43 -9.48
CA ARG A 255 3.37 -12.46 -10.51
C ARG A 255 2.18 -12.43 -11.47
N ASP A 256 2.32 -13.15 -12.57
CA ASP A 256 1.21 -13.52 -13.43
C ASP A 256 0.50 -14.76 -12.84
N TYR A 257 -0.82 -14.72 -12.79
CA TYR A 257 -1.67 -15.79 -12.29
C TYR A 257 -2.38 -16.43 -13.47
N ASN A 258 -2.20 -17.74 -13.62
CA ASN A 258 -2.95 -18.59 -14.53
C ASN A 258 -3.21 -19.90 -13.79
N ILE A 259 -4.37 -19.99 -13.13
CA ILE A 259 -4.64 -21.04 -12.14
C ILE A 259 -5.95 -21.75 -12.52
N PRO A 260 -5.95 -23.07 -12.70
CA PRO A 260 -7.18 -23.84 -12.91
C PRO A 260 -8.18 -23.59 -11.77
N VAL A 261 -9.44 -23.36 -12.12
CA VAL A 261 -10.50 -23.05 -11.16
C VAL A 261 -11.29 -24.33 -10.88
N PRO A 262 -11.25 -24.88 -9.65
CA PRO A 262 -12.03 -26.05 -9.30
C PRO A 262 -13.52 -25.72 -9.19
N GLN A 263 -14.38 -26.72 -9.42
CA GLN A 263 -15.84 -26.57 -9.37
C GLN A 263 -16.34 -25.91 -8.07
N ALA A 264 -15.75 -26.26 -6.92
CA ALA A 264 -16.12 -25.66 -5.64
C ALA A 264 -15.96 -24.12 -5.59
N LEU A 265 -14.96 -23.57 -6.28
CA LEU A 265 -14.78 -22.12 -6.40
C LEU A 265 -15.81 -21.51 -7.38
N ILE A 266 -16.11 -22.21 -8.47
CA ILE A 266 -17.17 -21.82 -9.42
C ILE A 266 -18.52 -21.70 -8.70
N ASP A 267 -18.86 -22.69 -7.86
CA ASP A 267 -20.10 -22.72 -7.09
C ASP A 267 -20.16 -21.56 -6.08
N SER A 268 -19.08 -21.36 -5.33
CA SER A 268 -18.95 -20.27 -4.35
C SER A 268 -19.12 -18.89 -5.01
N MET A 269 -18.52 -18.70 -6.18
CA MET A 269 -18.62 -17.47 -6.95
C MET A 269 -20.03 -17.26 -7.51
N SER A 270 -20.63 -18.31 -8.08
CA SER A 270 -21.99 -18.26 -8.62
C SER A 270 -23.00 -17.88 -7.54
N ARG A 271 -22.89 -18.48 -6.34
CA ARG A 271 -23.70 -18.11 -5.18
C ARG A 271 -23.56 -16.64 -4.79
N TYR A 272 -22.34 -16.14 -4.69
CA TYR A 272 -22.09 -14.74 -4.38
C TYR A 272 -22.72 -13.81 -5.42
N ARG A 273 -22.57 -14.12 -6.71
CA ARG A 273 -23.12 -13.31 -7.80
C ARG A 273 -24.64 -13.31 -7.80
N HIS A 274 -25.28 -14.46 -7.62
CA HIS A 274 -26.73 -14.55 -7.46
C HIS A 274 -27.23 -13.75 -6.24
N SER A 275 -26.48 -13.75 -5.12
CA SER A 275 -26.83 -12.93 -3.94
C SER A 275 -26.85 -11.41 -4.24
N LEU A 276 -26.16 -10.98 -5.30
CA LEU A 276 -26.13 -9.60 -5.77
C LEU A 276 -27.12 -9.35 -6.93
N GLY A 277 -27.85 -10.36 -7.40
CA GLY A 277 -28.72 -10.27 -8.58
C GLY A 277 -27.94 -10.25 -9.91
N LEU A 278 -26.71 -10.76 -9.93
CA LEU A 278 -25.86 -10.80 -11.12
C LEU A 278 -25.86 -12.20 -11.76
N SER A 279 -25.57 -12.27 -13.06
CA SER A 279 -25.39 -13.53 -13.81
C SER A 279 -24.30 -14.40 -13.19
N ALA A 280 -24.46 -15.73 -13.14
CA ALA A 280 -23.45 -16.65 -12.59
C ALA A 280 -22.08 -16.53 -13.27
N ILE A 281 -22.05 -16.37 -14.60
CA ILE A 281 -20.82 -16.25 -15.38
C ILE A 281 -20.39 -14.78 -15.42
N PRO A 282 -19.17 -14.44 -14.97
CA PRO A 282 -18.62 -13.09 -15.05
C PRO A 282 -18.46 -12.61 -16.50
N SER A 283 -18.88 -11.38 -16.77
CA SER A 283 -18.55 -10.73 -18.04
C SER A 283 -17.06 -10.35 -18.04
N PRO A 284 -16.38 -10.43 -19.20
CA PRO A 284 -15.06 -9.88 -19.35
C PRO A 284 -15.01 -8.42 -18.87
N ASP A 285 -16.05 -7.61 -19.05
CA ASP A 285 -16.01 -6.16 -18.78
C ASP A 285 -16.09 -5.77 -17.29
N GLU A 286 -16.25 -6.74 -16.40
CA GLU A 286 -16.25 -6.56 -14.95
C GLU A 286 -14.83 -6.39 -14.38
N GLY A 287 -14.10 -5.37 -14.86
CA GLY A 287 -12.71 -5.09 -14.49
C GLY A 287 -12.52 -4.30 -13.19
N ASN A 288 -13.60 -3.97 -12.49
CA ASN A 288 -13.51 -3.25 -11.21
C ASN A 288 -12.96 -4.18 -10.11
N PRO A 289 -12.12 -3.66 -9.19
CA PRO A 289 -11.66 -4.41 -8.03
C PRO A 289 -12.82 -5.07 -7.27
N LEU A 290 -12.71 -6.39 -7.04
CA LEU A 290 -13.80 -7.15 -6.40
C LEU A 290 -14.08 -6.69 -4.97
N LEU A 291 -13.05 -6.21 -4.26
CA LEU A 291 -13.13 -5.76 -2.88
C LEU A 291 -12.50 -4.36 -2.74
N THR A 292 -13.21 -3.46 -2.06
CA THR A 292 -12.69 -2.14 -1.68
C THR A 292 -11.74 -2.24 -0.48
N GLU A 293 -10.87 -1.25 -0.30
CA GLU A 293 -9.96 -1.16 0.86
C GLU A 293 -10.71 -1.26 2.19
N ALA A 294 -11.85 -0.57 2.31
CA ALA A 294 -12.70 -0.59 3.50
C ALA A 294 -13.26 -1.99 3.79
N LEU A 295 -13.58 -2.78 2.77
CA LEU A 295 -14.03 -4.16 2.92
C LEU A 295 -12.87 -5.08 3.33
N LEU A 296 -11.71 -4.95 2.70
CA LEU A 296 -10.52 -5.74 3.02
C LEU A 296 -10.11 -5.58 4.50
N ASN A 297 -10.19 -4.36 5.04
CA ASN A 297 -9.95 -4.07 6.46
C ASN A 297 -10.90 -4.81 7.41
N LYS A 298 -12.09 -5.16 6.92
CA LYS A 298 -13.16 -5.72 7.75
C LYS A 298 -13.42 -7.21 7.55
N LEU A 299 -12.90 -7.79 6.48
CA LEU A 299 -13.36 -9.09 5.99
C LEU A 299 -12.98 -10.25 6.92
N MET A 300 -11.70 -10.35 7.29
CA MET A 300 -11.19 -11.49 8.05
C MET A 300 -11.79 -11.60 9.46
N TRP A 301 -12.03 -10.47 10.14
CA TRP A 301 -12.64 -10.49 11.49
C TRP A 301 -14.17 -10.64 11.47
N ARG A 302 -14.82 -10.46 10.31
CA ARG A 302 -16.24 -10.70 10.12
C ARG A 302 -16.58 -12.15 9.75
N LEU A 303 -15.58 -12.99 9.49
CA LEU A 303 -15.80 -14.40 9.24
C LEU A 303 -16.35 -15.08 10.50
N PRO A 304 -17.44 -15.86 10.40
CA PRO A 304 -18.09 -16.46 11.55
C PRO A 304 -17.23 -17.55 12.17
N LYS A 305 -17.20 -17.64 13.50
CA LYS A 305 -16.47 -18.72 14.18
C LYS A 305 -17.20 -20.05 13.99
N MET A 306 -16.47 -21.10 13.65
CA MET A 306 -17.00 -22.47 13.62
C MET A 306 -16.83 -23.10 15.01
N PRO A 307 -17.89 -23.68 15.61
CA PRO A 307 -17.78 -24.39 16.87
C PRO A 307 -16.69 -25.48 16.80
N GLY A 308 -15.86 -25.56 17.84
CA GLY A 308 -14.76 -26.54 17.92
C GLY A 308 -13.47 -26.16 17.17
N LEU A 309 -13.45 -25.04 16.43
CA LEU A 309 -12.21 -24.56 15.80
C LEU A 309 -11.30 -23.88 16.83
N GLY A 310 -10.10 -24.43 17.03
CA GLY A 310 -9.13 -23.94 18.02
C GLY A 310 -8.40 -22.65 17.65
N CYS A 311 -8.54 -22.16 16.41
CA CYS A 311 -7.88 -20.96 15.90
C CYS A 311 -8.88 -20.00 15.22
N SER A 312 -8.41 -18.81 14.86
CA SER A 312 -9.25 -17.86 14.12
C SER A 312 -9.43 -18.30 12.65
N PRO A 313 -10.55 -17.97 11.98
CA PRO A 313 -10.71 -18.25 10.54
C PRO A 313 -9.58 -17.69 9.66
N SER A 314 -9.07 -16.51 10.00
CA SER A 314 -7.95 -15.89 9.28
C SER A 314 -6.66 -16.72 9.41
N GLU A 315 -6.39 -17.22 10.61
CA GLU A 315 -5.22 -18.05 10.89
C GLU A 315 -5.36 -19.42 10.21
N LEU A 316 -6.55 -20.03 10.26
CA LEU A 316 -6.84 -21.27 9.55
C LEU A 316 -6.58 -21.12 8.05
N LEU A 317 -7.07 -20.04 7.42
CA LEU A 317 -6.84 -19.76 6.01
C LEU A 317 -5.35 -19.63 5.68
N GLU A 318 -4.61 -18.86 6.49
CA GLU A 318 -3.17 -18.67 6.30
C GLU A 318 -2.41 -20.00 6.38
N ARG A 319 -2.74 -20.84 7.37
CA ARG A 319 -2.11 -22.15 7.56
C ARG A 319 -2.45 -23.14 6.44
N ALA A 320 -3.71 -23.23 6.04
CA ALA A 320 -4.15 -24.12 4.98
C ALA A 320 -3.58 -23.74 3.60
N VAL A 321 -3.57 -22.44 3.26
CA VAL A 321 -2.92 -21.95 2.04
C VAL A 321 -1.41 -22.23 2.09
N GLY A 322 -0.76 -21.99 3.24
CA GLY A 322 0.65 -22.31 3.45
C GLY A 322 0.97 -23.79 3.22
N PHE A 323 0.15 -24.69 3.78
CA PHE A 323 0.24 -26.12 3.53
C PHE A 323 0.13 -26.43 2.04
N ARG A 324 -0.93 -25.97 1.37
CA ARG A 324 -1.15 -26.23 -0.06
C ARG A 324 -0.02 -25.72 -0.96
N ILE A 325 0.57 -24.56 -0.63
CA ILE A 325 1.73 -24.04 -1.36
C ILE A 325 2.95 -24.93 -1.13
N SER A 326 3.18 -25.42 0.10
CA SER A 326 4.30 -26.32 0.39
C SER A 326 4.20 -27.70 -0.29
N GLN A 327 2.99 -28.14 -0.64
CA GLN A 327 2.73 -29.39 -1.37
C GLN A 327 2.91 -29.26 -2.88
N LEU A 328 3.17 -28.05 -3.40
CA LEU A 328 3.45 -27.89 -4.83
C LEU A 328 4.91 -28.25 -5.09
N ASP A 329 5.14 -29.43 -5.68
CA ASP A 329 6.38 -29.73 -6.42
C ASP A 329 6.50 -28.66 -7.50
N THR A 330 7.30 -27.61 -7.33
CA THR A 330 7.37 -26.46 -8.25
C THR A 330 7.54 -26.92 -9.71
N PRO A 331 6.49 -26.96 -10.55
CA PRO A 331 6.66 -27.16 -11.98
C PRO A 331 6.77 -25.77 -12.59
N ALA A 332 7.51 -25.64 -13.69
CA ALA A 332 7.64 -24.36 -14.37
C ALA A 332 6.24 -23.79 -14.68
N PRO A 333 5.96 -22.51 -14.37
CA PRO A 333 4.65 -21.93 -14.58
C PRO A 333 4.25 -22.07 -16.05
N VAL A 334 3.08 -22.67 -16.31
CA VAL A 334 2.46 -22.69 -17.64
C VAL A 334 2.09 -21.26 -17.99
N ARG A 335 3.01 -20.62 -18.71
CA ARG A 335 2.85 -19.24 -19.17
C ARG A 335 1.75 -19.23 -20.23
N PRO A 336 0.72 -18.37 -20.10
CA PRO A 336 -0.13 -18.07 -21.23
C PRO A 336 0.77 -17.63 -22.40
N SER A 337 0.35 -17.91 -23.63
CA SER A 337 1.10 -17.44 -24.80
C SER A 337 1.36 -15.94 -24.65
N ARG A 338 2.57 -15.46 -25.01
CA ARG A 338 2.92 -14.03 -24.93
C ARG A 338 1.86 -13.15 -25.61
N SER A 339 1.20 -13.66 -26.65
CA SER A 339 0.08 -13.04 -27.35
C SER A 339 -1.16 -12.84 -26.48
N GLU A 340 -1.58 -13.85 -25.71
CA GLU A 340 -2.80 -13.79 -24.91
C GLU A 340 -2.60 -12.92 -23.66
N SER A 341 -1.47 -13.06 -22.96
CA SER A 341 -1.12 -12.14 -21.85
C SER A 341 -1.06 -10.68 -22.30
N SER A 342 -0.53 -10.43 -23.50
CA SER A 342 -0.49 -9.08 -24.07
C SER A 342 -1.89 -8.57 -24.46
N ARG A 343 -2.78 -9.43 -24.94
CA ARG A 343 -4.16 -9.09 -25.28
C ARG A 343 -4.95 -8.69 -24.03
N GLN A 344 -4.89 -9.50 -22.98
CA GLN A 344 -5.62 -9.24 -21.74
C GLN A 344 -5.09 -8.00 -21.01
N TYR A 345 -3.77 -7.78 -21.00
CA TYR A 345 -3.18 -6.55 -20.50
C TYR A 345 -3.75 -5.30 -21.20
N ARG A 346 -3.84 -5.33 -22.55
CA ARG A 346 -4.42 -4.22 -23.31
C ARG A 346 -5.88 -3.96 -22.94
N LEU A 347 -6.68 -5.02 -22.76
CA LEU A 347 -8.09 -4.90 -22.38
C LEU A 347 -8.26 -4.31 -20.98
N SER A 348 -7.53 -4.81 -19.99
CA SER A 348 -7.54 -4.29 -18.63
C SER A 348 -7.10 -2.81 -18.57
N TRP A 349 -6.01 -2.47 -19.26
CA TRP A 349 -5.52 -1.10 -19.32
C TRP A 349 -6.54 -0.15 -19.95
N ASN A 350 -7.19 -0.55 -21.05
CA ASN A 350 -8.24 0.24 -21.70
C ASN A 350 -9.41 0.51 -20.72
N ARG A 351 -9.88 -0.51 -19.99
CA ARG A 351 -10.98 -0.35 -19.02
C ARG A 351 -10.62 0.59 -17.88
N LYS A 352 -9.39 0.53 -17.37
CA LYS A 352 -8.89 1.45 -16.35
C LYS A 352 -8.98 2.91 -16.82
N GLN A 353 -8.59 3.19 -18.07
CA GLN A 353 -8.67 4.54 -18.63
C GLN A 353 -10.11 5.04 -18.76
N VAL A 354 -11.02 4.20 -19.27
CA VAL A 354 -12.44 4.54 -19.39
C VAL A 354 -13.07 4.81 -18.03
N SER A 355 -12.78 3.98 -17.03
CA SER A 355 -13.28 4.18 -15.66
C SER A 355 -12.79 5.48 -15.03
N LYS A 356 -11.53 5.89 -15.28
CA LYS A 356 -10.98 7.15 -14.76
C LYS A 356 -11.67 8.37 -15.37
N ALA A 357 -11.89 8.36 -16.68
CA ALA A 357 -12.57 9.46 -17.37
C ALA A 357 -14.02 9.63 -16.88
N ARG A 358 -14.74 8.53 -16.62
CA ARG A 358 -16.11 8.57 -16.07
C ARG A 358 -16.16 9.16 -14.65
N GLY A 359 -15.10 9.00 -13.84
CA GLY A 359 -14.99 9.62 -12.52
C GLY A 359 -14.70 11.13 -12.54
N ALA A 360 -14.08 11.63 -13.61
CA ALA A 360 -13.81 13.05 -13.81
C ALA A 360 -15.01 13.82 -14.40
N ALA A 361 -15.94 13.13 -15.07
CA ALA A 361 -17.11 13.71 -15.74
C ALA A 361 -18.25 14.19 -14.81
N HIS A 362 -18.04 14.24 -13.48
CA HIS A 362 -19.00 14.83 -12.53
C HIS A 362 -18.69 16.29 -12.14
N GLN A 363 -17.73 16.93 -12.81
CA GLN A 363 -17.53 18.37 -12.75
C GLN A 363 -17.21 18.92 -14.14
N GLN A 364 -18.22 19.10 -14.98
CA GLN A 364 -18.21 20.19 -15.94
C GLN A 364 -19.63 20.43 -16.46
N ASP A 365 -20.15 21.61 -16.12
CA ASP A 365 -21.24 22.25 -16.83
C ASP A 365 -20.86 22.37 -18.31
N SER A 366 -21.81 22.00 -19.15
CA SER A 366 -21.80 22.23 -20.59
C SER A 366 -21.79 23.75 -20.84
N ALA A 367 -20.62 24.34 -20.94
CA ALA A 367 -20.45 25.66 -21.52
C ALA A 367 -20.20 25.50 -23.03
N ASP A 368 -21.05 26.15 -23.82
CA ASP A 368 -20.90 26.36 -25.26
C ASP A 368 -19.45 26.78 -25.59
N LEU A 369 -18.68 25.91 -26.23
CA LEU A 369 -17.33 26.22 -26.71
C LEU A 369 -17.40 26.63 -28.18
N ASP A 370 -17.40 27.96 -28.33
CA ASP A 370 -17.01 28.84 -29.43
C ASP A 370 -16.59 28.21 -30.77
N ALA A 371 -17.15 28.78 -31.84
CA ALA A 371 -16.71 28.60 -33.23
C ALA A 371 -15.20 28.85 -33.43
N ASP A 372 -14.56 29.62 -32.54
CA ASP A 372 -13.13 29.92 -32.54
C ASP A 372 -12.23 28.73 -32.12
N TYR A 373 -12.76 27.70 -31.46
CA TYR A 373 -11.96 26.51 -31.14
C TYR A 373 -11.53 25.74 -32.41
N HIS A 374 -12.33 25.81 -33.47
CA HIS A 374 -12.04 25.14 -34.74
C HIS A 374 -11.25 26.01 -35.73
N THR A 375 -11.00 27.28 -35.43
CA THR A 375 -10.21 28.20 -36.28
C THR A 375 -8.70 28.16 -36.00
N GLN A 376 -8.25 27.25 -35.13
CA GLN A 376 -6.85 27.08 -34.77
C GLN A 376 -5.94 26.84 -35.98
N GLU A 377 -4.77 27.47 -36.01
CA GLU A 377 -3.80 27.34 -37.10
C GLU A 377 -3.27 25.91 -37.26
N HIS A 378 -2.97 25.56 -38.51
CA HIS A 378 -2.43 24.25 -38.88
C HIS A 378 -0.92 24.16 -38.61
N PRO A 379 -0.44 23.29 -37.72
CA PRO A 379 0.98 23.21 -37.36
C PRO A 379 1.78 22.40 -38.40
N PRO A 380 3.02 22.81 -38.74
CA PRO A 380 3.94 21.97 -39.50
C PRO A 380 4.54 20.87 -38.61
N PRO A 381 4.95 19.71 -39.17
CA PRO A 381 5.61 18.67 -38.39
C PRO A 381 6.98 19.12 -37.86
N LEU A 382 7.42 18.57 -36.73
CA LEU A 382 8.74 18.85 -36.15
C LEU A 382 9.82 17.89 -36.65
N PHE A 383 9.43 16.74 -37.21
CA PHE A 383 10.36 15.77 -37.78
C PHE A 383 9.78 15.02 -38.98
N GLY A 384 10.69 14.45 -39.78
CA GLY A 384 10.38 13.55 -40.89
C GLY A 384 10.27 12.09 -40.45
N MET A 385 9.64 11.24 -41.28
CA MET A 385 9.58 9.81 -41.02
C MET A 385 9.84 9.01 -42.29
N GLN A 386 10.79 8.08 -42.23
CA GLN A 386 11.16 7.17 -43.32
C GLN A 386 11.27 5.75 -42.79
N GLN A 387 10.58 4.79 -43.41
CA GLN A 387 10.59 3.38 -42.99
C GLN A 387 10.33 3.16 -41.48
N ARG A 388 9.49 4.00 -40.87
CA ARG A 388 9.17 4.04 -39.42
C ARG A 388 10.28 4.59 -38.52
N GLU A 389 11.37 5.10 -39.06
CA GLU A 389 12.38 5.84 -38.32
C GLU A 389 12.06 7.33 -38.27
N VAL A 390 12.37 7.96 -37.13
CA VAL A 390 12.20 9.39 -36.90
C VAL A 390 13.47 10.13 -37.34
N LEU A 391 13.32 11.01 -38.32
CA LEU A 391 14.38 11.84 -38.88
C LEU A 391 14.33 13.24 -38.25
N VAL A 392 15.21 13.50 -37.29
CA VAL A 392 15.30 14.79 -36.58
C VAL A 392 16.22 15.74 -37.33
N LEU A 393 15.80 17.00 -37.47
CA LEU A 393 16.58 18.04 -38.13
C LEU A 393 17.83 18.39 -37.31
N SER A 394 18.96 18.58 -38.01
CA SER A 394 20.18 19.12 -37.39
C SER A 394 19.92 20.53 -36.83
N LYS A 395 20.84 21.05 -36.02
CA LYS A 395 20.69 22.39 -35.43
C LYS A 395 20.54 23.48 -36.51
N THR A 396 21.37 23.44 -37.56
CA THR A 396 21.34 24.38 -38.67
C THR A 396 20.10 24.21 -39.56
N GLN A 397 19.72 22.96 -39.85
CA GLN A 397 18.49 22.65 -40.60
C GLN A 397 17.25 23.10 -39.84
N GLY A 398 17.21 22.87 -38.52
CA GLY A 398 16.11 23.28 -37.65
C GLY A 398 15.93 24.80 -37.59
N GLN A 399 17.03 25.56 -37.59
CA GLN A 399 16.98 27.03 -37.66
C GLN A 399 16.35 27.52 -38.96
N ALA A 400 16.83 27.01 -40.10
CA ALA A 400 16.27 27.37 -41.41
C ALA A 400 14.80 26.92 -41.55
N TYR A 401 14.47 25.74 -41.03
CA TYR A 401 13.11 25.20 -41.06
C TYR A 401 12.15 26.04 -40.20
N VAL A 402 12.53 26.39 -38.97
CA VAL A 402 11.69 27.23 -38.10
C VAL A 402 11.49 28.62 -38.69
N ALA A 403 12.55 29.23 -39.23
CA ALA A 403 12.47 30.54 -39.87
C ALA A 403 11.55 30.57 -41.10
N SER A 404 11.40 29.44 -41.81
CA SER A 404 10.56 29.34 -43.02
C SER A 404 9.14 28.89 -42.75
N CYS A 405 8.91 28.05 -41.73
CA CYS A 405 7.63 27.35 -41.54
C CYS A 405 6.81 27.85 -40.34
N PHE A 406 7.39 28.63 -39.42
CA PHE A 406 6.72 29.08 -38.20
C PHE A 406 6.53 30.61 -38.17
N PRO A 407 5.45 31.11 -37.55
CA PRO A 407 5.24 32.56 -37.35
C PRO A 407 6.36 33.22 -36.53
N ARG A 408 6.67 34.49 -36.84
CA ARG A 408 7.78 35.25 -36.22
C ARG A 408 7.69 35.33 -34.69
N ASN A 409 6.48 35.45 -34.15
CA ASN A 409 6.23 35.52 -32.70
C ASN A 409 6.42 34.18 -31.98
N ARG A 410 6.58 33.06 -32.69
CA ARG A 410 6.69 31.70 -32.12
C ARG A 410 8.06 31.04 -32.34
N LEU A 411 8.98 31.71 -33.06
CA LEU A 411 10.27 31.14 -33.46
C LEU A 411 11.09 30.62 -32.26
N LYS A 412 11.12 31.36 -31.15
CA LYS A 412 11.87 30.97 -29.95
C LYS A 412 11.37 29.63 -29.39
N ILE A 413 10.06 29.51 -29.19
CA ILE A 413 9.43 28.30 -28.62
C ILE A 413 9.57 27.12 -29.58
N ALA A 414 9.45 27.35 -30.88
CA ALA A 414 9.63 26.32 -31.90
C ALA A 414 11.08 25.80 -31.97
N LEU A 415 12.08 26.68 -31.84
CA LEU A 415 13.50 26.28 -31.76
C LEU A 415 13.78 25.48 -30.49
N GLU A 416 13.27 25.92 -29.34
CA GLU A 416 13.37 25.17 -28.08
C GLU A 416 12.71 23.79 -28.19
N SER A 417 11.55 23.70 -28.84
CA SER A 417 10.85 22.45 -29.08
C SER A 417 11.65 21.46 -29.93
N LEU A 418 12.30 21.94 -31.00
CA LEU A 418 13.21 21.09 -31.79
C LEU A 418 14.42 20.61 -30.98
N GLU A 419 14.92 21.44 -30.05
CA GLU A 419 16.02 21.04 -29.17
C GLU A 419 15.59 19.95 -28.19
N VAL A 420 14.44 20.10 -27.53
CA VAL A 420 13.86 19.05 -26.66
C VAL A 420 13.72 17.73 -27.42
N LEU A 421 13.26 17.80 -28.67
CA LEU A 421 13.10 16.62 -29.52
C LEU A 421 14.44 15.96 -29.87
N ARG A 422 15.48 16.75 -30.16
CA ARG A 422 16.85 16.24 -30.36
C ARG A 422 17.41 15.58 -29.10
N VAL A 423 17.24 16.23 -27.94
CA VAL A 423 17.69 15.71 -26.65
C VAL A 423 16.99 14.40 -26.32
N TYR A 424 15.68 14.31 -26.50
CA TYR A 424 14.99 13.03 -26.26
C TYR A 424 15.41 11.95 -27.28
N ARG A 425 15.64 12.32 -28.54
CA ARG A 425 16.06 11.39 -29.59
C ARG A 425 17.45 10.80 -29.32
N SER A 426 18.34 11.53 -28.64
CA SER A 426 19.69 11.03 -28.30
C SER A 426 19.64 9.92 -27.24
N CYS A 427 18.61 9.90 -26.39
CA CYS A 427 18.44 8.87 -25.36
C CYS A 427 17.37 7.81 -25.70
N SER A 428 16.49 8.03 -26.67
CA SER A 428 15.42 7.11 -27.05
C SER A 428 15.12 7.12 -28.55
N ALA A 429 14.99 5.92 -29.14
CA ALA A 429 14.53 5.72 -30.52
C ALA A 429 13.04 5.33 -30.61
N ASP A 430 12.29 5.39 -29.51
CA ASP A 430 10.89 4.97 -29.48
C ASP A 430 10.00 5.93 -30.29
N ARG A 431 9.61 5.47 -31.47
CA ARG A 431 8.77 6.22 -32.42
C ARG A 431 7.46 6.71 -31.81
N LEU A 432 6.78 5.89 -31.01
CA LEU A 432 5.46 6.25 -30.48
C LEU A 432 5.57 7.37 -29.45
N LYS A 433 6.62 7.32 -28.62
CA LYS A 433 6.94 8.37 -27.66
C LYS A 433 7.36 9.68 -28.33
N LEU A 434 8.16 9.62 -29.40
CA LEU A 434 8.52 10.79 -30.20
C LEU A 434 7.30 11.44 -30.88
N VAL A 435 6.38 10.62 -31.41
CA VAL A 435 5.12 11.10 -32.01
C VAL A 435 4.17 11.69 -30.96
N ALA A 436 4.21 11.22 -29.72
CA ALA A 436 3.45 11.82 -28.61
C ALA A 436 4.07 13.15 -28.16
N LEU A 437 5.39 13.18 -27.98
CA LEU A 437 6.15 14.38 -27.65
C LEU A 437 5.93 15.49 -28.69
N GLU A 438 5.95 15.18 -29.97
CA GLU A 438 5.68 16.17 -31.02
C GLU A 438 4.29 16.81 -30.88
N LYS A 439 3.25 16.04 -30.52
CA LYS A 439 1.92 16.61 -30.28
C LYS A 439 1.93 17.61 -29.14
N LEU A 440 2.59 17.27 -28.02
CA LEU A 440 2.72 18.14 -26.86
C LEU A 440 3.49 19.42 -27.21
N LEU A 441 4.61 19.30 -27.92
CA LEU A 441 5.43 20.44 -28.32
C LEU A 441 4.71 21.36 -29.29
N LEU A 442 4.04 20.80 -30.31
CA LEU A 442 3.23 21.59 -31.22
C LEU A 442 2.11 22.30 -30.47
N TRP A 443 1.40 21.60 -29.57
CA TRP A 443 0.35 22.20 -28.75
C TRP A 443 0.90 23.33 -27.88
N SER A 444 2.08 23.14 -27.29
CA SER A 444 2.77 24.17 -26.51
C SER A 444 3.11 25.41 -27.35
N VAL A 445 3.50 25.21 -28.62
CA VAL A 445 3.85 26.29 -29.56
C VAL A 445 2.62 27.06 -30.03
N TYR A 446 1.58 26.35 -30.46
CA TYR A 446 0.44 26.91 -31.20
C TYR A 446 -0.77 27.24 -30.33
N ILE A 447 -0.96 26.52 -29.22
CA ILE A 447 -2.13 26.71 -28.34
C ILE A 447 -1.73 27.42 -27.05
N LYS A 448 -0.68 26.96 -26.36
CA LYS A 448 -0.27 27.57 -25.08
C LYS A 448 0.69 28.73 -25.20
N HIS A 449 1.39 28.85 -26.32
CA HIS A 449 2.48 29.82 -26.52
C HIS A 449 3.49 29.82 -25.36
N LYS A 450 3.83 28.63 -24.86
CA LYS A 450 4.66 28.42 -23.68
C LYS A 450 5.84 27.51 -24.01
N SER A 451 6.98 27.76 -23.37
CA SER A 451 8.15 26.87 -23.49
C SER A 451 7.83 25.53 -22.85
N PHE A 452 8.34 24.44 -23.43
CA PHE A 452 8.24 23.11 -22.84
C PHE A 452 8.77 23.07 -21.40
N TYR A 453 9.85 23.81 -21.13
CA TYR A 453 10.48 23.85 -19.81
C TYR A 453 9.67 24.61 -18.74
N SER A 454 8.66 25.38 -19.14
CA SER A 454 7.81 26.13 -18.21
C SER A 454 6.41 25.53 -18.04
N LEU A 455 6.08 24.47 -18.77
CA LEU A 455 4.80 23.75 -18.60
C LEU A 455 4.63 23.25 -17.16
N THR A 456 3.37 23.17 -16.73
CA THR A 456 2.95 22.80 -15.38
C THR A 456 1.99 21.60 -15.42
N PRO A 457 1.70 20.96 -14.28
CA PRO A 457 0.68 19.91 -14.22
C PRO A 457 -0.71 20.35 -14.67
N LEU A 458 -1.06 21.63 -14.52
CA LEU A 458 -2.32 22.16 -15.05
C LEU A 458 -2.31 22.17 -16.59
N ASP A 459 -1.21 22.61 -17.20
CA ASP A 459 -1.05 22.57 -18.66
C ASP A 459 -1.17 21.12 -19.19
N ALA A 460 -0.69 20.13 -18.43
CA ALA A 460 -0.83 18.73 -18.79
C ALA A 460 -2.31 18.27 -18.82
N ARG A 461 -3.16 18.78 -17.92
CA ARG A 461 -4.60 18.49 -17.93
C ARG A 461 -5.30 19.12 -19.14
N GLU A 462 -4.98 20.35 -19.48
CA GLU A 462 -5.53 21.01 -20.67
C GLU A 462 -5.06 20.31 -21.96
N PHE A 463 -3.82 19.80 -21.98
CA PHE A 463 -3.34 18.99 -23.09
C PHE A 463 -4.08 17.65 -23.19
N TYR A 464 -4.46 17.03 -22.06
CA TYR A 464 -5.31 15.84 -22.07
C TYR A 464 -6.68 16.14 -22.71
N GLU A 465 -7.33 17.23 -22.32
CA GLU A 465 -8.60 17.68 -22.91
C GLU A 465 -8.46 17.94 -24.42
N PHE A 466 -7.38 18.60 -24.83
CA PHE A 466 -7.05 18.78 -26.24
C PHE A 466 -6.86 17.44 -26.99
N CYS A 467 -6.25 16.44 -26.34
CA CYS A 467 -6.09 15.10 -26.92
C CYS A 467 -7.41 14.31 -26.98
N LEU A 468 -8.42 14.64 -26.18
CA LEU A 468 -9.75 14.04 -26.28
C LEU A 468 -10.46 14.55 -27.54
N ALA A 469 -10.41 15.86 -27.79
CA ALA A 469 -11.13 16.51 -28.89
C ALA A 469 -10.25 17.50 -29.67
N PRO A 470 -9.23 17.04 -30.41
CA PRO A 470 -8.37 17.94 -31.17
C PRO A 470 -9.17 18.67 -32.26
N PRO A 471 -8.87 19.95 -32.55
CA PRO A 471 -9.58 20.72 -33.55
C PRO A 471 -9.41 20.15 -34.96
N THR A 472 -10.32 20.51 -35.86
CA THR A 472 -10.39 19.97 -37.23
C THR A 472 -9.12 20.25 -38.04
N SER A 473 -8.46 21.38 -37.81
CA SER A 473 -7.16 21.73 -38.41
C SER A 473 -5.99 20.89 -37.91
N TRP A 474 -6.15 20.14 -36.82
CA TRP A 474 -5.15 19.25 -36.24
C TRP A 474 -5.43 17.77 -36.49
N ALA A 475 -6.56 17.44 -37.11
CA ALA A 475 -7.04 16.08 -37.24
C ALA A 475 -7.64 15.78 -38.63
N ALA A 476 -7.05 14.83 -39.33
CA ALA A 476 -7.54 14.34 -40.61
C ALA A 476 -8.05 12.91 -40.56
N ASN A 477 -8.74 12.47 -41.61
CA ASN A 477 -9.39 11.16 -41.66
C ASN A 477 -8.41 9.99 -41.83
N HIS A 478 -7.18 10.24 -42.30
CA HIS A 478 -6.16 9.22 -42.52
C HIS A 478 -4.76 9.81 -42.28
N ALA A 479 -3.77 8.94 -42.05
CA ALA A 479 -2.39 9.36 -41.87
C ALA A 479 -1.77 9.87 -43.18
N GLN A 480 -1.09 11.01 -43.13
CA GLN A 480 -0.40 11.61 -44.27
C GLN A 480 1.13 11.56 -44.10
N ALA A 481 1.84 11.66 -45.22
CA ALA A 481 3.28 11.91 -45.21
C ALA A 481 3.59 13.22 -44.49
N ARG A 482 4.66 13.25 -43.69
CA ARG A 482 5.05 14.45 -42.92
C ARG A 482 5.72 15.50 -43.79
N LEU A 483 6.66 15.05 -44.61
CA LEU A 483 7.45 15.90 -45.49
C LEU A 483 7.16 15.51 -46.94
N SER A 484 7.20 16.49 -47.83
CA SER A 484 7.10 16.32 -49.28
C SER A 484 8.41 16.74 -49.92
N VAL A 485 8.92 15.93 -50.85
CA VAL A 485 10.11 16.27 -51.63
C VAL A 485 9.66 17.09 -52.84
N ARG A 486 10.17 18.31 -52.97
CA ARG A 486 9.99 19.17 -54.15
C ARG A 486 11.34 19.48 -54.78
N ILE A 487 11.32 20.00 -56.02
CA ILE A 487 12.51 20.41 -56.78
C ILE A 487 13.37 21.43 -55.98
N THR A 488 12.76 22.19 -55.08
CA THR A 488 13.40 23.21 -54.23
C THR A 488 13.87 22.70 -52.86
N GLY A 489 13.66 21.42 -52.52
CA GLY A 489 14.06 20.82 -51.25
C GLY A 489 12.95 20.02 -50.54
N VAL A 490 13.19 19.67 -49.27
CA VAL A 490 12.24 18.96 -48.40
C VAL A 490 11.35 19.97 -47.68
N LEU A 491 10.06 20.01 -48.01
CA LEU A 491 9.08 20.94 -47.43
C LEU A 491 8.04 20.19 -46.58
N PRO A 492 7.45 20.82 -45.55
CA PRO A 492 6.35 20.22 -44.81
C PRO A 492 5.19 19.91 -45.76
N ASN A 493 4.57 18.76 -45.59
CA ASN A 493 3.36 18.44 -46.34
C ASN A 493 2.21 19.32 -45.80
N PRO A 494 1.59 20.18 -46.63
CA PRO A 494 0.53 21.09 -46.18
C PRO A 494 -0.72 20.35 -45.70
N ASN A 495 -0.89 19.08 -46.08
CA ASN A 495 -2.03 18.26 -45.67
C ASN A 495 -1.75 17.41 -44.41
N TRP A 496 -0.56 17.49 -43.81
CA TRP A 496 -0.20 16.66 -42.67
C TRP A 496 -0.80 17.17 -41.37
N THR A 497 -1.49 16.31 -40.62
CA THR A 497 -2.05 16.68 -39.32
C THR A 497 -1.47 15.81 -38.18
N PRO A 498 -1.26 16.35 -36.97
CA PRO A 498 -0.71 15.58 -35.85
C PRO A 498 -1.60 14.42 -35.38
N PHE A 499 -2.92 14.54 -35.58
CA PHE A 499 -3.91 13.53 -35.21
C PHE A 499 -4.58 12.92 -36.44
N VAL A 500 -4.98 11.66 -36.28
CA VAL A 500 -5.96 11.00 -37.15
C VAL A 500 -7.28 10.96 -36.39
N ARG A 501 -8.38 11.33 -37.05
CA ARG A 501 -9.73 11.27 -36.49
C ARG A 501 -10.10 9.83 -36.19
N ILE A 502 -10.69 9.63 -35.03
CA ILE A 502 -11.25 8.36 -34.60
C ILE A 502 -12.76 8.48 -34.78
N SER A 503 -13.34 7.61 -35.61
CA SER A 503 -14.78 7.55 -35.88
C SER A 503 -15.56 6.72 -34.84
N GLY A 504 -14.90 6.19 -33.81
CA GLY A 504 -15.53 5.36 -32.78
C GLY A 504 -16.01 6.13 -31.54
N SER A 505 -16.43 5.35 -30.53
CA SER A 505 -17.07 5.85 -29.30
C SER A 505 -16.15 6.76 -28.48
N ASP A 506 -16.71 7.50 -27.53
CA ASP A 506 -15.94 8.35 -26.61
C ASP A 506 -14.90 7.55 -25.82
N GLU A 507 -15.11 6.25 -25.62
CA GLU A 507 -14.14 5.34 -25.01
C GLU A 507 -12.85 5.23 -25.83
N GLU A 508 -12.93 5.20 -27.16
CA GLU A 508 -11.74 5.14 -28.01
C GLU A 508 -10.94 6.44 -27.96
N LYS A 509 -11.64 7.59 -27.88
CA LYS A 509 -11.01 8.90 -27.70
C LYS A 509 -10.28 8.99 -26.36
N ILE A 510 -10.91 8.52 -25.29
CA ILE A 510 -10.32 8.42 -23.93
C ILE A 510 -9.06 7.54 -23.96
N VAL A 511 -9.13 6.37 -24.58
CA VAL A 511 -7.99 5.44 -24.68
C VAL A 511 -6.85 6.05 -25.49
N ARG A 512 -7.12 6.73 -26.61
CA ARG A 512 -6.10 7.44 -27.39
C ARG A 512 -5.42 8.53 -26.54
N ALA A 513 -6.22 9.39 -25.91
CA ALA A 513 -5.70 10.47 -25.07
C ALA A 513 -4.83 9.91 -23.94
N GLY A 514 -5.32 8.93 -23.19
CA GLY A 514 -4.56 8.27 -22.12
C GLY A 514 -3.23 7.66 -22.60
N ARG A 515 -3.17 7.09 -23.81
CA ARG A 515 -1.91 6.57 -24.38
C ARG A 515 -0.91 7.67 -24.68
N ILE A 516 -1.38 8.78 -25.27
CA ILE A 516 -0.52 9.94 -25.55
C ILE A 516 0.04 10.47 -24.23
N MET A 517 -0.79 10.63 -23.22
CA MET A 517 -0.36 11.08 -21.88
C MET A 517 0.68 10.14 -21.27
N GLY A 518 0.42 8.83 -21.27
CA GLY A 518 1.38 7.86 -20.73
C GLY A 518 2.71 7.85 -21.49
N TRP A 519 2.70 8.05 -22.80
CA TRP A 519 3.92 8.21 -23.58
C TRP A 519 4.66 9.51 -23.24
N CYS A 520 3.96 10.63 -23.11
CA CYS A 520 4.54 11.91 -22.70
C CYS A 520 5.12 11.85 -21.28
N GLU A 521 4.44 11.19 -20.34
CA GLU A 521 4.94 10.95 -18.99
C GLU A 521 6.27 10.17 -19.02
N ASN A 522 6.34 9.10 -19.81
CA ASN A 522 7.57 8.33 -19.99
C ASN A 522 8.70 9.17 -20.61
N VAL A 523 8.37 10.05 -21.55
CA VAL A 523 9.33 11.00 -22.14
C VAL A 523 9.85 11.95 -21.07
N CYS A 524 8.98 12.59 -20.28
CA CYS A 524 9.36 13.49 -19.20
C CYS A 524 10.22 12.79 -18.14
N ASN A 525 9.89 11.55 -17.75
CA ASN A 525 10.74 10.74 -16.86
C ASN A 525 12.13 10.49 -17.45
N SER A 526 12.23 10.22 -18.75
CA SER A 526 13.53 10.04 -19.40
C SER A 526 14.34 11.34 -19.44
N LEU A 527 13.66 12.46 -19.69
CA LEU A 527 14.28 13.78 -19.70
C LEU A 527 14.69 14.25 -18.29
N LEU A 528 13.96 13.86 -17.25
CA LEU A 528 14.34 14.07 -15.85
C LEU A 528 15.64 13.36 -15.50
N VAL A 529 15.79 12.09 -15.93
CA VAL A 529 16.99 11.28 -15.64
C VAL A 529 18.27 11.91 -16.21
N ILE A 530 18.17 12.58 -17.36
CA ILE A 530 19.29 13.30 -17.98
C ILE A 530 19.32 14.80 -17.60
N GLU A 531 18.56 15.19 -16.57
CA GLU A 531 18.47 16.55 -16.03
C GLU A 531 18.09 17.63 -17.06
N SER A 532 17.46 17.23 -18.16
CA SER A 532 17.00 18.15 -19.22
C SER A 532 15.75 18.93 -18.79
N VAL A 533 14.91 18.36 -17.93
CA VAL A 533 13.76 19.04 -17.31
C VAL A 533 13.83 18.95 -15.80
N LYS A 534 13.14 19.87 -15.10
CA LYS A 534 13.11 19.91 -13.63
C LYS A 534 11.94 19.14 -13.01
N ILE A 535 10.83 19.02 -13.74
CA ILE A 535 9.61 18.38 -13.28
C ILE A 535 9.03 17.48 -14.36
N ASN A 536 8.37 16.39 -13.96
CA ASN A 536 7.46 15.67 -14.83
C ASN A 536 6.04 16.21 -14.61
N ILE A 537 5.55 16.98 -15.57
CA ILE A 537 4.23 17.63 -15.52
C ILE A 537 3.06 16.62 -15.54
N PHE A 538 3.31 15.35 -15.85
CA PHE A 538 2.31 14.30 -15.90
C PHE A 538 2.26 13.45 -14.62
N SER A 539 3.19 13.66 -13.69
CA SER A 539 3.28 12.89 -12.44
C SER A 539 2.00 13.05 -11.61
N GLY A 540 1.37 11.92 -11.24
CA GLY A 540 0.15 11.89 -10.43
C GLY A 540 -1.16 12.18 -11.18
N MET A 541 -1.14 12.46 -12.49
CA MET A 541 -2.38 12.59 -13.27
C MET A 541 -2.95 11.22 -13.73
N LEU A 542 -2.10 10.20 -13.81
CA LEU A 542 -2.45 8.85 -14.25
C LEU A 542 -2.53 7.83 -13.11
N ASP A 543 -2.33 8.26 -11.86
CA ASP A 543 -2.62 7.53 -10.62
C ASP A 543 -4.06 7.71 -10.17
#